data_AF-A0A7Y9BPC0-F1
#
_entry.id   AF-A0A7Y9BPC0-F1
#
_cell.length_a   1.000
_cell.length_b   1.000
_cell.length_c   1.000
_cell.angle_alpha   90.00
_cell.angle_beta   90.00
_cell.angle_gamma   90.00
#
_symmetry.space_group_name_H-M   'P 1'
#
loop_
_entity.id
_entity.type
_entity.pdbx_description
1 polymer ?
#
loop_
_entity_poly.entity_id
_entity_poly.type
_entity_poly.pdbx_seq_one_letter_code
_entity_poly.pdbx_strand_id
1 'polypeptide(L)' 'MTETKESAVAAVVGLLDAVEDPAQRFEELGEVEVMLEVALKDVRRRISLELKASGITWREVGETMGGVSPQRAHQISEGK' A
#
# COMPACT_ATOMS: atom_id res chain seq x y z
N MET A 1 -1.09 5.88 -23.56
CA MET A 1 -2.08 6.41 -22.59
C MET A 1 -1.52 6.12 -21.22
N THR A 2 -1.21 7.13 -20.41
CA THR A 2 -0.62 6.90 -19.08
C THR A 2 -1.72 6.36 -18.18
N GLU A 3 -1.58 5.13 -17.67
CA GLU A 3 -2.47 4.63 -16.63
C GLU A 3 -2.45 5.59 -15.44
N THR A 4 -3.64 5.94 -14.93
CA THR A 4 -3.78 6.73 -13.72
C THR A 4 -4.11 5.82 -12.54
N LYS A 5 -3.95 6.33 -11.32
CA LYS A 5 -4.30 5.56 -10.11
C LYS A 5 -5.79 5.22 -10.12
N GLU A 6 -6.60 6.15 -10.61
CA GLU A 6 -8.05 6.01 -10.76
C GLU A 6 -8.40 4.92 -11.78
N SER A 7 -7.69 4.83 -12.91
CA SER A 7 -7.96 3.76 -13.88
C SER A 7 -7.57 2.38 -13.36
N ALA A 8 -6.50 2.27 -12.57
CA ALA A 8 -6.10 1.01 -11.94
C ALA A 8 -7.13 0.55 -10.88
N VAL A 9 -7.60 1.46 -10.04
CA VAL A 9 -8.65 1.17 -9.05
C VAL A 9 -9.96 0.77 -9.76
N ALA A 10 -10.35 1.50 -10.81
CA ALA A 10 -11.54 1.17 -11.59
C ALA A 10 -11.45 -0.21 -12.24
N ALA A 11 -10.27 -0.64 -12.69
CA ALA A 11 -10.06 -1.97 -13.22
C ALA A 11 -10.28 -3.06 -12.16
N VAL A 12 -9.75 -2.89 -10.95
CA VAL A 12 -9.96 -3.85 -9.84
C VAL A 12 -11.43 -3.92 -9.45
N VAL A 13 -12.11 -2.77 -9.33
CA VAL A 13 -13.55 -2.73 -9.03
C VAL A 13 -14.34 -3.42 -10.14
N GLY A 14 -13.99 -3.18 -11.41
CA GLY A 14 -14.63 -3.85 -12.54
C GLY A 14 -14.47 -5.37 -12.54
N LEU A 15 -13.33 -5.90 -12.06
CA LEU A 15 -13.12 -7.34 -11.89
C LEU A 15 -14.05 -7.91 -10.80
N LEU A 16 -14.20 -7.21 -9.68
CA LEU A 16 -15.12 -7.62 -8.61
C LEU A 16 -16.59 -7.57 -9.08
N ASP A 17 -16.98 -6.51 -9.79
CA ASP A 17 -18.35 -6.36 -10.30
C ASP A 17 -18.73 -7.41 -11.36
N ALA A 18 -17.74 -8.00 -12.02
CA ALA A 18 -17.94 -9.11 -12.95
C ALA A 18 -18.29 -10.45 -12.25
N VAL A 19 -18.11 -10.55 -10.93
CA VAL A 19 -18.52 -11.72 -10.14
C VAL A 19 -20.03 -11.65 -9.90
N GLU A 20 -20.80 -12.52 -10.55
CA GLU A 20 -22.27 -12.47 -10.55
C GLU A 20 -22.89 -12.74 -9.16
N ASP A 21 -22.35 -13.71 -8.41
CA ASP A 21 -22.84 -14.06 -7.07
C ASP A 21 -22.37 -13.02 -6.04
N PRO A 22 -23.29 -12.30 -5.35
CA PRO A 22 -22.93 -11.34 -4.33
C PRO A 22 -22.14 -11.93 -3.15
N ALA A 23 -22.38 -13.21 -2.79
CA ALA A 23 -21.64 -13.85 -1.70
C ALA A 23 -20.19 -14.10 -2.12
N GLN A 24 -19.98 -14.70 -3.29
CA GLN A 24 -18.64 -14.90 -3.86
C GLN A 24 -17.91 -13.56 -4.07
N ARG A 25 -18.59 -12.53 -4.58
CA ARG A 25 -18.00 -11.19 -4.74
C ARG A 25 -17.48 -10.62 -3.43
N PHE A 26 -18.21 -10.84 -2.33
CA PHE A 26 -17.79 -10.37 -1.02
C PHE A 26 -16.57 -11.15 -0.49
N GLU A 27 -16.49 -12.45 -0.75
CA GLU A 27 -15.31 -13.25 -0.44
C GLU A 27 -14.08 -12.76 -1.23
N GLU A 28 -14.20 -12.61 -2.54
CA GLU A 28 -13.12 -12.11 -3.41
C GLU A 28 -12.68 -10.68 -3.04
N LEU A 29 -13.62 -9.81 -2.64
CA LEU A 29 -13.29 -8.48 -2.12
C LEU A 29 -12.31 -8.59 -0.94
N GLY A 30 -12.59 -9.47 0.02
CA GLY A 30 -11.72 -9.68 1.17
C GLY A 30 -10.33 -10.18 0.78
N GLU A 31 -10.24 -11.08 -0.20
CA GLU A 31 -8.95 -11.56 -0.73
C GLU A 31 -8.14 -10.44 -1.39
N VAL A 32 -8.80 -9.62 -2.22
CA VAL A 32 -8.18 -8.47 -2.89
C VAL A 32 -7.69 -7.44 -1.87
N GLU A 33 -8.46 -7.16 -0.82
CA GLU A 33 -8.05 -6.25 0.26
C GLU A 33 -6.77 -6.75 0.95
N VAL A 34 -6.70 -8.04 1.28
CA VAL A 34 -5.50 -8.65 1.90
C VAL A 34 -4.30 -8.56 0.95
N MET A 35 -4.49 -8.91 -0.32
CA MET A 35 -3.43 -8.83 -1.34
C MET A 35 -2.90 -7.40 -1.49
N LEU A 36 -3.80 -6.42 -1.54
CA LEU A 36 -3.44 -5.01 -1.65
C LEU A 36 -2.71 -4.52 -0.38
N GLU A 37 -3.16 -4.92 0.80
CA GLU A 37 -2.49 -4.55 2.05
C GLU A 37 -1.04 -5.06 2.09
N VAL A 38 -0.81 -6.31 1.71
CA VAL A 38 0.53 -6.90 1.60
C VAL A 38 1.39 -6.14 0.61
N ALA A 39 0.87 -5.89 -0.60
CA ALA A 39 1.60 -5.13 -1.62
C ALA A 39 1.96 -3.71 -1.14
N LEU A 40 1.04 -3.03 -0.46
CA LEU A 40 1.26 -1.69 0.07
C LEU A 40 2.25 -1.66 1.25
N LYS A 41 2.32 -2.72 2.07
CA LYS A 41 3.37 -2.85 3.11
C LYS A 41 4.76 -2.88 2.47
N ASP A 42 4.95 -3.63 1.40
CA ASP A 42 6.21 -3.68 0.67
C ASP A 42 6.56 -2.34 0.01
N VAL A 43 5.58 -1.66 -0.58
CA VAL A 43 5.78 -0.31 -1.13
C VAL A 43 6.23 0.67 -0.04
N ARG A 44 5.55 0.69 1.12
CA ARG A 44 5.93 1.56 2.25
C ARG A 44 7.33 1.25 2.77
N ARG A 45 7.70 -0.04 2.85
CA ARG A 45 9.05 -0.47 3.23
C ARG A 45 10.10 0.08 2.27
N ARG A 46 9.90 -0.07 0.95
CA ARG A 46 10.84 0.46 -0.06
C ARG A 46 10.98 1.97 0.05
N ILE A 47 9.86 2.69 0.15
CA ILE A 47 9.86 4.15 0.32
C ILE A 47 10.64 4.56 1.58
N SER A 48 10.41 3.88 2.71
CA SER A 48 11.12 4.17 3.97
C SER A 48 12.65 4.00 3.81
N LEU A 49 13.09 2.95 3.12
CA LEU A 49 14.51 2.69 2.84
C LEU A 49 15.11 3.73 1.88
N GLU A 50 14.40 4.08 0.81
CA GLU A 50 14.83 5.10 -0.16
C GLU A 50 14.98 6.48 0.51
N LEU A 51 14.00 6.87 1.32
CA LEU A 51 14.07 8.09 2.13
C LEU A 51 15.27 8.03 3.07
N LYS A 52 15.49 6.93 3.80
CA LYS A 52 16.65 6.81 4.67
C LYS A 52 17.98 6.90 3.90
N ALA A 53 18.05 6.32 2.71
CA ALA A 53 19.22 6.33 1.84
C ALA A 53 19.53 7.74 1.27
N SER A 54 18.52 8.62 1.16
CA SER A 54 18.71 10.03 0.80
C SER A 54 19.43 10.87 1.86
N GLY A 55 19.73 10.30 3.03
CA GLY A 55 20.55 10.92 4.08
C GLY A 55 19.76 11.51 5.26
N ILE A 56 18.43 11.54 5.19
CA ILE A 56 17.60 12.09 6.28
C ILE A 56 17.50 11.13 7.48
N THR A 57 17.15 11.68 8.64
CA THR A 57 16.99 10.95 9.91
C THR A 57 15.67 10.19 9.96
N TRP A 58 15.55 9.18 10.82
CA TRP A 58 14.30 8.44 11.02
C TRP A 58 13.13 9.32 11.46
N ARG A 59 13.40 10.46 12.13
CA ARG A 59 12.38 11.45 12.47
C ARG A 59 11.81 12.10 11.21
N GLU A 60 12.68 12.58 10.33
CA GLU A 60 12.29 13.21 9.06
C GLU A 60 11.61 12.20 8.12
N VAL A 61 12.06 10.93 8.10
CA VAL A 61 11.36 9.84 7.40
C VAL A 61 9.94 9.69 7.95
N GLY A 62 9.78 9.62 9.28
CA GLY A 62 8.47 9.48 9.91
C GLY A 62 7.52 10.65 9.61
N GLU A 63 8.03 11.88 9.65
CA GLU A 63 7.31 13.08 9.24
C GLU A 63 6.86 12.98 7.77
N THR A 64 7.76 12.61 6.87
CA THR A 64 7.48 12.45 5.43
C THR A 64 6.45 11.37 5.14
N MET A 65 6.46 10.27 5.90
CA MET A 65 5.55 9.13 5.72
C MET A 65 4.16 9.31 6.34
N GLY A 66 3.74 10.56 6.60
CA GLY A 66 2.43 10.88 7.17
C GLY A 66 2.45 11.09 8.68
N GLY A 67 3.57 11.58 9.23
CA GLY A 67 3.68 11.94 10.64
C GLY A 67 3.77 10.76 11.60
N VAL A 68 4.33 9.63 11.16
CA VAL A 68 4.58 8.49 12.05
C VAL A 68 5.79 8.74 12.94
N SER A 69 5.85 8.04 14.08
CA SER A 69 7.00 8.17 14.97
C SER A 69 8.30 7.67 14.31
N PRO A 70 9.48 8.16 14.74
CA PRO A 70 10.76 7.68 14.23
C PRO A 70 10.93 6.15 14.36
N GLN A 71 10.43 5.58 15.47
CA GLN A 71 10.46 4.14 15.71
C GLN A 71 9.57 3.40 14.71
N ARG A 72 8.38 3.93 14.41
CA ARG A 72 7.48 3.31 13.44
C ARG A 72 8.06 3.37 12.02
N ALA A 73 8.69 4.49 11.65
CA ALA A 73 9.38 4.63 10.37
C ALA A 73 10.48 3.56 10.19
N HIS A 74 11.27 3.34 11.24
CA HIS A 74 12.30 2.30 11.25
C HIS A 74 11.69 0.89 11.15
N GLN A 75 10.66 0.57 11.94
CA GLN A 75 9.97 -0.73 11.87
C GLN A 75 9.41 -1.03 10.46
N ILE A 76 8.83 -0.03 9.80
CA ILE A 76 8.35 -0.17 8.42
C ILE A 76 9.48 -0.54 7.47
N SER A 77 10.68 0.04 7.65
CA SER A 77 11.86 -0.32 6.83
C SER A 77 12.30 -1.78 7.02
N GLU A 78 12.05 -2.34 8.21
CA GLU A 78 12.30 -3.74 8.54
C GLU A 78 11.15 -4.69 8.09
N GLY A 79 10.05 -4.15 7.55
CA GLY A 79 8.88 -4.93 7.16
C GLY A 79 7.97 -5.33 8.32
N LYS A 80 8.00 -4.57 9.43
CA LYS A 80 7.20 -4.80 10.64
C LYS A 80 6.02 -3.84 10.74
#